data_AF-A0A534YL85-F1
#
_entry.id   AF-A0A534YL85-F1
#
_cell.length_a   1.000
_cell.length_b   1.000
_cell.length_c   1.000
_cell.angle_alpha   90.00
_cell.angle_beta   90.00
_cell.angle_gamma   90.00
#
_symmetry.space_group_name_H-M   'P 1'
#
loop_
_entity.id
_entity.type
_entity.pdbx_description
1 polymer ?
#
loop_
_entity_poly.entity_id
_entity_poly.type
_entity_poly.pdbx_seq_one_letter_code
_entity_poly.pdbx_strand_id
1 'polypeptide(L)'
;MLLLLLASVLGSRLAEHAQSAAGLRSVRQLSRSATDDCSGFVRTIYAREGVDLAVVPPRPRENGVSWLHRVARARRALRHQPRPGDMVFFRDTYRRGLSHVGIVDSVRGPEVTFVHRTRGGIVRSRLDLRHPHSPGRNDVLRRPPRRALTGELLAGFAAPDPLTN
;
A
#
# COMPACT_ATOMS: atom_id res chain seq x y z
N MET A 1 22.22 0.44 -25.11
CA MET A 1 20.93 0.73 -24.44
C MET A 1 20.78 -0.16 -23.22
N LEU A 2 21.34 0.25 -22.08
CA LEU A 2 21.21 -0.48 -20.81
C LEU A 2 20.37 0.39 -19.87
N LEU A 3 19.06 0.40 -20.07
CA LEU A 3 18.13 1.02 -19.13
C LEU A 3 17.91 0.03 -17.97
N LEU A 4 18.95 -0.18 -17.17
CA LEU A 4 18.77 -0.73 -15.83
C LEU A 4 17.88 0.29 -15.11
N LEU A 5 16.60 -0.06 -14.96
CA LEU A 5 15.68 0.58 -14.03
C LEU A 5 16.37 0.57 -12.67
N LEU A 6 17.06 1.65 -12.31
CA LEU A 6 17.61 1.80 -10.97
C LEU A 6 16.43 1.72 -10.01
N ALA A 7 16.33 0.60 -9.31
CA ALA A 7 15.38 0.43 -8.23
C ALA A 7 15.68 1.51 -7.21
N SER A 8 14.64 2.18 -6.72
CA SER A 8 14.79 3.14 -5.62
C SER A 8 15.36 2.39 -4.42
N VAL A 9 16.47 2.88 -3.86
CA VAL A 9 17.05 2.33 -2.62
C VAL A 9 16.03 2.43 -1.49
N LEU A 10 15.35 3.58 -1.39
CA LEU A 10 14.27 3.79 -0.43
C LEU A 10 13.12 2.80 -0.66
N GLY A 11 12.66 2.65 -1.90
CA GLY A 11 11.60 1.71 -2.24
C GLY A 11 11.95 0.26 -1.86
N SER A 12 13.19 -0.15 -2.10
CA SER A 12 13.69 -1.49 -1.76
C SER A 12 13.66 -1.73 -0.25
N ARG A 13 14.17 -0.77 0.55
CA ARG A 13 14.12 -0.87 2.02
C ARG A 13 12.70 -0.89 2.58
N LEU A 14 11.81 -0.07 2.03
CA LEU A 14 10.39 -0.07 2.42
C LEU A 14 9.71 -1.41 2.12
N ALA A 15 10.01 -2.02 0.97
CA ALA A 15 9.54 -3.36 0.64
C ALA A 15 10.07 -4.41 1.62
N GLU A 16 11.36 -4.36 1.97
CA GLU A 16 11.99 -5.28 2.94
C GLU A 16 11.37 -5.16 4.35
N HIS A 17 11.13 -3.94 4.83
CA HIS A 17 10.45 -3.72 6.11
C HIS A 17 9.01 -4.25 6.09
N ALA A 18 8.28 -3.99 5.00
CA ALA A 18 6.93 -4.50 4.82
C ALA A 18 6.93 -6.04 4.77
N GLN A 19 7.88 -6.63 4.06
CA GLN A 19 8.08 -8.07 3.96
C GLN A 19 8.34 -8.68 5.34
N SER A 20 9.21 -8.06 6.14
CA SER A 20 9.54 -8.51 7.50
C SER A 20 8.36 -8.40 8.48
N ALA A 21 7.43 -7.49 8.22
CA ALA A 21 6.22 -7.33 9.03
C ALA A 21 5.12 -8.35 8.73
N ALA A 22 5.16 -9.03 7.58
CA ALA A 22 4.15 -10.02 7.23
C ALA A 22 4.16 -11.20 8.22
N GLY A 23 2.98 -11.57 8.72
CA GLY A 23 2.79 -12.58 9.76
C GLY A 23 2.51 -11.99 11.14
N LEU A 24 2.88 -10.73 11.39
CA LEU A 24 2.51 -10.04 12.64
C LEU A 24 0.98 -9.86 12.72
N ARG A 25 0.45 -9.83 13.94
CA ARG A 25 -0.99 -9.68 14.20
C ARG A 25 -1.42 -8.21 14.25
N SER A 26 -0.52 -7.32 14.67
CA SER A 26 -0.81 -5.91 14.88
C SER A 26 0.35 -5.01 14.49
N VAL A 27 0.05 -3.82 13.97
CA VAL A 27 1.04 -2.75 13.73
C VAL A 27 1.71 -2.34 15.06
N ARG A 28 1.03 -2.54 16.19
CA ARG A 28 1.57 -2.23 17.52
C ARG A 28 2.77 -3.08 17.93
N GLN A 29 3.00 -4.22 17.26
CA GLN A 29 4.21 -5.02 17.42
C GLN A 29 5.43 -4.37 16.74
N LEU A 30 5.21 -3.45 15.79
CA LEU A 30 6.27 -2.66 15.14
C LEU A 30 6.47 -1.30 15.81
N SER A 31 5.41 -0.70 16.33
CA SER A 31 5.41 0.57 17.07
C SER A 31 4.20 0.67 17.99
N ARG A 32 4.43 0.70 19.31
CA ARG A 32 3.37 0.64 20.33
C ARG A 32 2.29 1.73 20.21
N SER A 33 2.67 2.92 19.75
CA SER A 33 1.77 4.07 19.60
C SER A 33 1.05 4.13 18.25
N ALA A 34 1.35 3.21 17.33
CA ALA A 34 0.77 3.21 16.00
C ALA A 34 -0.74 2.90 16.01
N THR A 35 -1.46 3.57 15.11
CA THR A 35 -2.82 3.17 14.74
C THR A 35 -2.78 1.78 14.12
N ASP A 36 -3.59 0.85 14.64
CA ASP A 36 -3.57 -0.54 14.17
C ASP A 36 -4.53 -0.78 12.98
N ASP A 37 -4.27 -0.10 11.88
CA ASP A 37 -5.02 -0.25 10.62
C ASP A 37 -4.10 -0.24 9.38
N CYS A 38 -4.69 -0.30 8.18
CA CYS A 38 -3.93 -0.30 6.93
C CYS A 38 -3.12 0.98 6.70
N SER A 39 -3.65 2.13 7.08
CA SER A 39 -2.95 3.41 6.94
C SER A 39 -1.86 3.59 8.00
N GLY A 40 -2.12 3.17 9.24
CA GLY A 40 -1.14 3.13 10.32
C GLY A 40 0.02 2.20 9.99
N PHE A 41 -0.25 1.05 9.39
CA PHE A 41 0.80 0.16 8.86
C PHE A 41 1.72 0.87 7.88
N VAL A 42 1.18 1.50 6.83
CA VAL A 42 1.97 2.22 5.83
C VAL A 42 2.81 3.33 6.49
N ARG A 43 2.18 4.14 7.35
CA ARG A 43 2.87 5.22 8.07
C ARG A 43 4.01 4.70 8.95
N THR A 44 3.79 3.60 9.67
CA THR A 44 4.82 3.00 10.53
C THR A 44 6.00 2.47 9.73
N ILE A 45 5.78 1.85 8.57
CA ILE A 45 6.88 1.37 7.72
C ILE A 45 7.63 2.55 7.10
N TYR A 46 6.92 3.55 6.57
CA TYR A 46 7.54 4.74 5.97
C TYR A 46 8.37 5.54 6.98
N ALA A 47 7.89 5.67 8.22
CA ALA A 47 8.62 6.34 9.29
C ALA A 47 9.94 5.65 9.67
N ARG A 48 10.11 4.35 9.42
CA ARG A 48 11.38 3.63 9.67
C ARG A 48 12.52 4.10 8.77
N GLU A 49 12.18 4.60 7.58
CA GLU A 49 13.13 5.20 6.64
C GLU A 49 13.13 6.74 6.73
N GLY A 50 12.59 7.31 7.81
CA GLY A 50 12.55 8.76 8.02
C GLY A 50 11.59 9.52 7.10
N VAL A 51 10.69 8.83 6.38
CA VAL A 51 9.69 9.48 5.53
C VAL A 51 8.51 9.93 6.38
N ASP A 52 8.47 11.22 6.70
CA ASP A 52 7.37 11.82 7.44
C ASP A 52 6.18 12.16 6.52
N LEU A 53 5.12 11.38 6.65
CA LEU A 53 3.88 11.58 5.90
C LEU A 53 2.95 12.62 6.57
N ALA A 54 3.26 13.09 7.79
CA ALA A 54 2.45 14.02 8.56
C ALA A 54 2.51 15.48 8.06
N VAL A 55 3.24 15.74 6.98
CA VAL A 55 3.47 17.07 6.38
C VAL A 55 2.20 17.79 5.90
N VAL A 56 1.08 17.07 5.72
CA VAL A 56 -0.22 17.67 5.42
C VAL A 56 -1.21 17.26 6.51
N PRO A 57 -1.91 18.18 7.18
CA PRO A 57 -2.91 17.81 8.18
C PRO A 57 -4.09 17.06 7.54
N PRO A 58 -4.72 16.09 8.24
CA PRO A 58 -5.94 15.45 7.78
C PRO A 58 -7.10 16.46 7.74
N ARG A 59 -8.01 16.30 6.77
CA ARG A 59 -9.23 17.11 6.71
C ARG A 59 -10.30 16.55 7.65
N PRO A 60 -11.28 17.36 8.09
CA PRO A 60 -12.42 16.86 8.85
C PRO A 60 -13.09 15.67 8.16
N ARG A 61 -13.32 14.58 8.92
CA ARG A 61 -13.96 13.32 8.47
C ARG A 61 -13.19 12.53 7.38
N GLU A 62 -11.98 12.93 7.06
CA GLU A 62 -11.12 12.19 6.14
C GLU A 62 -10.56 10.93 6.81
N ASN A 63 -10.55 9.80 6.08
CA ASN A 63 -9.91 8.59 6.56
C ASN A 63 -8.42 8.56 6.19
N GLY A 64 -7.62 7.77 6.92
CA GLY A 64 -6.18 7.68 6.71
C GLY A 64 -5.75 7.29 5.29
N VAL A 65 -6.54 6.48 4.57
CA VAL A 65 -6.24 6.08 3.18
C VAL A 65 -6.43 7.25 2.23
N SER A 66 -7.57 7.94 2.30
CA SER A 66 -7.82 9.16 1.51
C SER A 66 -6.79 10.25 1.80
N TRP A 67 -6.38 10.37 3.07
CA TRP A 67 -5.34 11.31 3.50
C TRP A 67 -3.99 10.98 2.85
N LEU A 68 -3.51 9.74 2.96
CA LEU A 68 -2.27 9.27 2.31
C LEU A 68 -2.30 9.52 0.80
N HIS A 69 -3.40 9.19 0.14
CA HIS A 69 -3.55 9.45 -1.28
C HIS A 69 -3.52 10.94 -1.63
N ARG A 70 -4.09 11.82 -0.78
CA ARG A 70 -3.98 13.27 -0.97
C ARG A 70 -2.55 13.76 -0.81
N VAL A 71 -1.82 13.30 0.21
CA VAL A 71 -0.40 13.62 0.41
C VAL A 71 0.40 13.21 -0.83
N ALA A 72 0.20 11.98 -1.31
CA ALA A 72 0.83 11.49 -2.53
C ALA A 72 0.52 12.35 -3.75
N ARG A 73 -0.74 12.77 -3.92
CA ARG A 73 -1.12 13.67 -5.01
C ARG A 73 -0.44 15.04 -4.90
N ALA A 74 -0.43 15.64 -3.70
CA ALA A 74 0.17 16.95 -3.45
C ALA A 74 1.68 16.94 -3.73
N ARG A 75 2.35 15.83 -3.44
CA ARG A 75 3.78 15.59 -3.71
C ARG A 75 4.07 15.04 -5.11
N ARG A 76 3.07 14.95 -6.00
CA ARG A 76 3.20 14.39 -7.36
C ARG A 76 3.78 12.96 -7.37
N ALA A 77 3.46 12.18 -6.34
CA ALA A 77 3.95 10.83 -6.13
C ALA A 77 3.08 9.75 -6.78
N LEU A 78 1.84 10.07 -7.19
CA LEU A 78 0.94 9.08 -7.80
C LEU A 78 1.53 8.54 -9.11
N ARG A 79 1.44 7.22 -9.33
CA ARG A 79 1.90 6.56 -10.55
C ARG A 79 1.03 5.37 -10.94
N HIS A 80 1.11 4.98 -12.22
CA HIS A 80 0.37 3.85 -12.79
C HIS A 80 1.13 2.53 -12.71
N GLN A 81 2.45 2.56 -12.85
CA GLN A 81 3.30 1.37 -12.82
C GLN A 81 3.86 1.16 -11.41
N PRO A 82 3.62 0.00 -10.78
CA PRO A 82 4.12 -0.25 -9.43
C PRO A 82 5.62 -0.53 -9.43
N ARG A 83 6.26 -0.19 -8.32
CA ARG A 83 7.62 -0.61 -7.96
C ARG A 83 7.63 -1.07 -6.49
N PRO A 84 8.59 -1.92 -6.09
CA PRO A 84 8.81 -2.23 -4.68
C PRO A 84 8.86 -0.96 -3.81
N GLY A 85 8.16 -1.01 -2.67
CA GLY A 85 8.05 0.09 -1.69
C GLY A 85 6.92 1.08 -1.96
N ASP A 86 6.32 1.06 -3.15
CA ASP A 86 5.18 1.93 -3.47
C ASP A 86 3.98 1.64 -2.56
N MET A 87 3.22 2.68 -2.24
CA MET A 87 1.87 2.45 -1.72
C MET A 87 0.99 1.89 -2.84
N VAL A 88 0.14 0.91 -2.53
CA VAL A 88 -0.94 0.45 -3.41
C VAL A 88 -2.29 0.78 -2.78
N PHE A 89 -3.15 1.49 -3.50
CA PHE A 89 -4.45 1.94 -3.02
C PHE A 89 -5.58 1.11 -3.60
N PHE A 90 -6.62 0.88 -2.80
CA PHE A 90 -7.85 0.22 -3.22
C PHE A 90 -9.08 1.03 -2.78
N ARG A 91 -10.12 0.97 -3.60
CA ARG A 91 -11.42 1.61 -3.36
C ARG A 91 -12.49 0.59 -3.02
N ASP A 92 -13.55 1.07 -2.38
CA ASP A 92 -14.79 0.35 -2.15
C ASP A 92 -14.63 -0.99 -1.42
N THR A 93 -13.63 -1.15 -0.56
CA THR A 93 -13.34 -2.40 0.16
C THR A 93 -14.30 -2.63 1.34
N TYR A 94 -14.22 -1.82 2.40
CA TYR A 94 -15.14 -1.85 3.55
C TYR A 94 -16.04 -0.61 3.63
N ARG A 95 -15.77 0.42 2.82
CA ARG A 95 -16.58 1.63 2.68
C ARG A 95 -16.42 2.20 1.28
N ARG A 96 -17.40 2.99 0.83
CA ARG A 96 -17.32 3.69 -0.46
C ARG A 96 -16.11 4.63 -0.53
N GLY A 97 -15.48 4.68 -1.71
CA GLY A 97 -14.28 5.47 -1.99
C GLY A 97 -12.97 4.78 -1.56
N LEU A 98 -11.88 5.54 -1.55
CA LEU A 98 -10.57 5.06 -1.07
C LEU A 98 -10.69 4.56 0.37
N SER A 99 -10.36 3.28 0.55
CA SER A 99 -10.67 2.57 1.78
C SER A 99 -9.59 1.59 2.19
N HIS A 100 -8.68 1.16 1.31
CA HIS A 100 -7.60 0.28 1.72
C HIS A 100 -6.26 0.68 1.10
N VAL A 101 -5.18 0.39 1.80
CA VAL A 101 -3.82 0.64 1.33
C VAL A 101 -2.88 -0.48 1.77
N GLY A 102 -1.82 -0.70 1.00
CA GLY A 102 -0.70 -1.57 1.35
C GLY A 102 0.61 -1.04 0.78
N ILE A 103 1.67 -1.83 0.92
CA ILE A 103 3.00 -1.55 0.36
C ILE A 103 3.35 -2.65 -0.63
N VAL A 104 3.77 -2.28 -1.83
CA VAL A 104 4.25 -3.22 -2.86
C VAL A 104 5.52 -3.89 -2.35
N ASP A 105 5.49 -5.23 -2.28
CA ASP A 105 6.62 -6.09 -1.90
C ASP A 105 7.46 -6.39 -3.15
N SER A 106 6.82 -6.92 -4.20
CA SER A 106 7.50 -7.27 -5.44
C SER A 106 6.60 -7.12 -6.67
N VAL A 107 7.24 -6.95 -7.83
CA VAL A 107 6.60 -6.85 -9.13
C VAL A 107 7.29 -7.79 -10.11
N ARG A 108 6.53 -8.68 -10.76
CA ARG A 108 7.01 -9.60 -11.81
C ARG A 108 6.06 -9.53 -13.00
N GLY A 109 6.45 -8.75 -14.02
CA GLY A 109 5.55 -8.48 -15.15
C GLY A 109 4.25 -7.82 -14.66
N PRO A 110 3.07 -8.40 -14.89
CA PRO A 110 1.80 -7.85 -14.39
C PRO A 110 1.49 -8.23 -12.94
N GLU A 111 2.23 -9.18 -12.38
CA GLU A 111 1.96 -9.72 -11.05
C GLU A 111 2.61 -8.83 -9.99
N VAL A 112 1.82 -8.43 -9.02
CA VAL A 112 2.22 -7.59 -7.89
C VAL A 112 1.90 -8.36 -6.62
N THR A 113 2.90 -8.52 -5.76
CA THR A 113 2.68 -8.92 -4.36
C THR A 113 2.77 -7.67 -3.51
N PHE A 114 1.87 -7.53 -2.55
CA PHE A 114 1.86 -6.41 -1.62
C PHE A 114 1.55 -6.87 -0.20
N VAL A 115 2.04 -6.13 0.78
CA VAL A 115 1.78 -6.35 2.21
C VAL A 115 0.80 -5.32 2.71
N HIS A 116 -0.16 -5.74 3.54
CA HIS A 116 -1.16 -4.86 4.11
C HIS A 116 -1.69 -5.38 5.46
N ARG A 117 -2.22 -4.47 6.28
CA ARG A 117 -2.89 -4.79 7.55
C ARG A 117 -4.41 -5.01 7.33
N THR A 118 -4.98 -6.08 7.90
CA THR A 118 -6.29 -6.64 7.50
C THR A 118 -7.26 -7.12 8.60
N ARG A 119 -7.45 -6.56 9.79
CA ARG A 119 -8.17 -7.27 10.90
C ARG A 119 -7.48 -8.58 11.35
N GLY A 120 -7.32 -9.61 10.50
CA GLY A 120 -6.65 -10.88 10.81
C GLY A 120 -5.12 -10.82 10.98
N GLY A 121 -4.47 -9.77 10.48
CA GLY A 121 -3.04 -9.54 10.71
C GLY A 121 -2.43 -8.64 9.65
N ILE A 122 -1.10 -8.64 9.56
CA ILE A 122 -0.33 -8.10 8.45
C ILE A 122 -0.03 -9.27 7.52
N VAL A 123 -0.50 -9.23 6.28
CA VAL A 123 -0.45 -10.37 5.34
C VAL A 123 0.08 -9.93 3.98
N ARG A 124 0.56 -10.90 3.20
CA ARG A 124 0.83 -10.72 1.77
C ARG A 124 -0.41 -11.07 0.95
N SER A 125 -0.67 -10.31 -0.09
CA SER A 125 -1.74 -10.52 -1.05
C SER A 125 -1.24 -10.31 -2.49
N ARG A 126 -1.93 -10.94 -3.44
CA ARG A 126 -1.61 -10.90 -4.88
C ARG A 126 -2.57 -10.01 -5.66
N LEU A 127 -2.05 -9.39 -6.70
CA LEU A 127 -2.73 -8.52 -7.66
C LEU A 127 -2.13 -8.78 -9.05
N ASP A 128 -2.95 -8.97 -10.07
CA ASP A 128 -2.51 -9.05 -11.46
C ASP A 128 -3.13 -7.90 -12.25
N LEU A 129 -2.27 -7.03 -12.78
CA LEU A 129 -2.67 -5.80 -13.49
C LEU A 129 -3.31 -6.05 -14.86
N ARG A 130 -3.04 -7.20 -15.48
CA ARG A 130 -3.60 -7.55 -16.81
C ARG A 130 -4.89 -8.36 -16.68
N HIS A 131 -5.07 -9.07 -15.58
CA HIS A 131 -6.18 -9.98 -15.38
C HIS A 131 -6.97 -9.65 -14.10
N PRO A 132 -7.57 -8.44 -13.98
CA PRO A 132 -8.11 -7.94 -12.71
C PRO A 132 -9.25 -8.78 -12.13
N HIS A 133 -10.00 -9.50 -12.99
CA HIS A 133 -11.14 -10.35 -12.60
C HIS A 133 -10.76 -11.82 -12.40
N SER A 134 -9.49 -12.21 -12.56
CA SER A 134 -9.10 -13.63 -12.50
C SER A 134 -8.87 -14.11 -11.06
N PRO A 135 -9.70 -15.04 -10.55
CA PRO A 135 -9.43 -15.70 -9.28
C PRO A 135 -8.13 -16.51 -9.37
N GLY A 136 -7.40 -16.65 -8.26
CA GLY A 136 -6.11 -17.36 -8.22
C GLY A 136 -4.91 -16.50 -8.64
N ARG A 137 -5.12 -15.48 -9.47
CA ARG A 137 -4.13 -14.41 -9.75
C ARG A 137 -4.28 -13.22 -8.81
N ASN A 138 -5.52 -12.97 -8.37
CA ASN A 138 -5.87 -11.91 -7.44
C ASN A 138 -6.50 -12.51 -6.18
N ASP A 139 -6.13 -11.99 -5.01
CA ASP A 139 -6.75 -12.41 -3.76
C ASP A 139 -8.05 -11.65 -3.47
N VAL A 140 -8.92 -12.23 -2.66
CA VAL A 140 -10.17 -11.60 -2.23
C VAL A 140 -9.86 -10.51 -1.20
N LEU A 141 -10.14 -9.25 -1.57
CA LEU A 141 -9.91 -8.10 -0.68
C LEU A 141 -11.20 -7.63 -0.02
N ARG A 142 -12.30 -7.52 -0.77
CA ARG A 142 -13.61 -7.24 -0.19
C ARG A 142 -14.31 -8.55 0.18
N ARG A 143 -14.73 -8.66 1.43
CA ARG A 143 -15.44 -9.81 1.99
C ARG A 143 -16.96 -9.71 1.73
N PRO A 144 -17.77 -10.76 2.02
CA PRO A 144 -19.22 -10.75 1.82
C PRO A 144 -19.93 -9.50 2.39
N PRO A 145 -21.10 -9.13 1.84
CA PRO A 145 -21.89 -9.87 0.85
C PRO A 145 -21.42 -9.71 -0.60
N ARG A 146 -20.72 -8.62 -0.93
CA ARG A 146 -20.24 -8.34 -2.29
C ARG A 146 -18.75 -8.60 -2.40
N ARG A 147 -18.35 -9.86 -2.55
CA ARG A 147 -16.94 -10.23 -2.72
C ARG A 147 -16.32 -9.50 -3.93
N ALA A 148 -15.06 -9.08 -3.82
CA ALA A 148 -14.29 -8.54 -4.93
C ALA A 148 -12.79 -8.77 -4.73
N LEU A 149 -12.09 -8.91 -5.85
CA LEU A 149 -10.67 -9.20 -5.94
C LEU A 149 -9.84 -7.92 -5.86
N THR A 150 -8.56 -8.04 -5.49
CA THR A 150 -7.60 -6.92 -5.49
C THR A 150 -7.55 -6.18 -6.83
N GLY A 151 -7.51 -6.92 -7.94
CA GLY A 151 -7.51 -6.35 -9.30
C GLY A 151 -8.72 -5.49 -9.63
N GLU A 152 -9.91 -5.87 -9.15
CA GLU A 152 -11.15 -5.14 -9.39
C GLU A 152 -11.23 -3.83 -8.60
N LEU A 153 -10.54 -3.77 -7.46
CA LEU A 153 -10.62 -2.68 -6.50
C LEU A 153 -9.43 -1.71 -6.60
N LEU A 154 -8.48 -1.98 -7.49
CA LEU A 154 -7.25 -1.18 -7.63
C LEU A 154 -7.58 0.28 -7.95
N ALA A 155 -6.98 1.19 -7.17
CA ALA A 155 -7.13 2.63 -7.30
C ALA A 155 -5.82 3.35 -7.68
N GLY A 156 -4.71 2.63 -7.79
CA GLY A 156 -3.42 3.15 -8.25
C GLY A 156 -2.30 3.00 -7.22
N PHE A 157 -1.15 3.60 -7.52
CA PHE A 157 0.06 3.49 -6.71
C PHE A 157 0.64 4.86 -6.36
N ALA A 158 1.50 4.92 -5.34
CA ALA A 158 2.30 6.11 -5.05
C ALA A 158 3.76 5.77 -4.73
N ALA A 159 4.64 6.56 -5.34
CA ALA A 159 6.07 6.61 -5.14
C ALA A 159 6.45 7.01 -3.70
N PRO A 160 7.44 6.36 -3.07
CA PRO A 160 8.01 6.87 -1.83
C PRO A 160 8.95 8.06 -2.05
N ASP A 161 9.70 8.11 -3.16
CA ASP A 161 10.77 9.10 -3.36
C ASP A 161 10.29 10.56 -3.28
N PRO A 162 9.17 10.97 -3.91
CA PRO A 162 8.69 12.35 -3.80
C PRO A 162 8.10 12.71 -2.43
N LEU A 163 7.97 11.72 -1.53
CA LEU A 163 7.44 11.90 -0.18
C LEU A 163 8.52 12.22 0.84
N THR A 164 9.80 12.09 0.48
CA THR A 164 10.89 12.61 1.31
C THR A 164 10.79 14.14 1.37
N ASN A 165 11.33 14.73 2.45
CA ASN A 165 11.43 16.19 2.56
C ASN A 165 12.48 16.76 1.60
#